data_AF-A0A7S1HUX6-F1
#
_entry.id   AF-A0A7S1HUX6-F1
#
_cell.length_a   1.000
_cell.length_b   1.000
_cell.length_c   1.000
_cell.angle_alpha   90.00
_cell.angle_beta   90.00
_cell.angle_gamma   90.00
#
_symmetry.space_group_name_H-M   'P 1'
#
loop_
_entity.id
_entity.type
_entity.pdbx_description
1 polymer ?
#
loop_
_entity_poly.entity_id
_entity_poly.type
_entity_poly.pdbx_seq_one_letter_code
_entity_poly.pdbx_strand_id
1 'polypeptide(L)'
;MGMRDVWISRGQKLMQRQCYTILGSRWGVALLFVASVVTLNTLLQVIDGWFSSGIVCPHRCDMNWKDNLRGRSFEKYLCYEPIDVVYTWVNGSDSRLLGSIEYYKQLDMQGGLNATLAELQKLEELKRDKADASRFKDNEELRYSLRSIEHFAGWVRHIYIVTNGQIPSWLDLTNPRLTVVQHSDIFLNQSHLPVFSSPAIESHLHRIKGISKRFIYLNDDTFFGNYIRPEDFYTHNNGYNIYLSWAVPDCASGCVGTWVGDGYCDTPCNVSGCNFDGGDCIGKKGRGADYSWQGNIGYEGYQYQSE
;
A
#
# COMPACT_ATOMS: atom_id res chain seq x y z
N MET A 1 37.50 -59.79 36.61
CA MET A 1 36.70 -58.56 36.76
C MET A 1 37.64 -57.38 36.62
N GLY A 2 37.50 -56.60 35.54
CA GLY A 2 38.48 -55.58 35.19
C GLY A 2 38.34 -54.35 36.06
N MET A 3 39.43 -53.61 36.28
CA MET A 3 39.42 -52.33 37.01
C MET A 3 38.30 -51.37 36.52
N ARG A 4 37.97 -51.41 35.22
CA ARG A 4 36.86 -50.65 34.61
C ARG A 4 35.50 -50.96 35.25
N ASP A 5 35.21 -52.21 35.56
CA ASP A 5 33.93 -52.65 36.14
C ASP A 5 33.77 -52.11 37.57
N VAL A 6 34.87 -51.98 38.31
CA VAL A 6 34.91 -51.46 39.69
C VAL A 6 34.70 -49.94 39.71
N TRP A 7 35.28 -49.21 38.76
CA TRP A 7 35.07 -47.76 38.62
C TRP A 7 33.64 -47.42 38.19
N ILE A 8 33.07 -48.18 37.26
CA ILE A 8 31.66 -48.03 36.83
C ILE A 8 30.71 -48.28 38.01
N SER A 9 30.94 -49.37 38.77
CA SER A 9 30.17 -49.72 39.98
C SER A 9 30.24 -48.64 41.07
N ARG A 10 31.43 -48.07 41.33
CA ARG A 10 31.59 -46.99 42.30
C ARG A 10 30.94 -45.68 41.84
N GLY A 11 31.09 -45.33 40.56
CA GLY A 11 30.46 -44.16 39.96
C GLY A 11 28.93 -44.22 40.00
N GLN A 12 28.35 -45.38 39.67
CA GLN A 12 26.91 -45.63 39.75
C GLN A 12 26.37 -45.48 41.17
N LYS A 13 27.06 -46.04 42.17
CA LYS A 13 26.68 -45.89 43.59
C LYS A 13 26.76 -44.43 44.07
N LEU A 14 27.76 -43.68 43.59
CA LEU A 14 27.91 -42.26 43.91
C LEU A 14 26.78 -41.43 43.30
N MET A 15 26.44 -41.66 42.03
CA MET A 15 25.30 -41.02 41.37
C MET A 15 23.99 -41.36 42.06
N GLN A 16 23.78 -42.63 42.38
CA GLN A 16 22.58 -43.09 43.07
C GLN A 16 22.41 -42.40 44.44
N ARG A 17 23.49 -42.26 45.22
CA ARG A 17 23.46 -41.56 46.51
C ARG A 17 23.16 -40.07 46.36
N GLN A 18 23.73 -39.42 45.35
CA GLN A 18 23.45 -38.00 45.06
C GLN A 18 21.99 -37.79 44.63
N CYS A 19 21.45 -38.66 43.77
CA CYS A 19 20.05 -38.64 43.36
C CYS A 19 19.09 -38.80 44.55
N TYR A 20 19.35 -39.76 45.46
CA TYR A 20 18.53 -39.92 46.67
C TYR A 20 18.65 -38.73 47.63
N THR A 21 19.81 -38.08 47.70
CA THR A 21 20.01 -36.88 48.52
C THR A 21 19.19 -35.70 47.99
N ILE A 22 19.11 -35.56 46.67
CA ILE A 22 18.27 -34.55 46.01
C ILE A 22 16.79 -34.89 46.18
N LEU A 23 16.37 -36.14 45.98
CA LEU A 23 14.99 -36.58 46.17
C LEU A 23 14.51 -36.49 47.63
N GLY A 24 15.42 -36.65 48.60
CA GLY A 24 15.14 -36.50 50.03
C GLY A 24 15.17 -35.06 50.54
N SER A 25 15.54 -34.08 49.72
CA SER A 25 15.51 -32.67 50.06
C SER A 25 14.06 -32.15 50.12
N ARG A 26 13.77 -31.31 51.13
CA ARG A 26 12.46 -30.65 51.30
C ARG A 26 11.99 -29.88 50.04
N TRP A 27 12.92 -29.45 49.20
CA TRP A 27 12.64 -28.71 47.96
C TRP A 27 12.94 -29.53 46.70
N GLY A 28 13.57 -30.69 46.81
CA GLY A 28 14.05 -31.46 45.65
C GLY A 28 12.92 -31.97 44.77
N VAL A 29 11.85 -32.49 45.38
CA VAL A 29 10.65 -32.93 44.65
C VAL A 29 9.96 -31.75 43.95
N ALA A 30 9.87 -30.60 44.63
CA ALA A 30 9.27 -29.39 44.05
C ALA A 30 10.10 -28.85 42.86
N LEU A 31 11.43 -28.83 42.97
CA LEU A 31 12.31 -28.42 41.87
C LEU A 31 12.24 -29.37 40.67
N LEU A 32 12.13 -30.68 40.90
CA LEU A 32 11.93 -31.66 39.83
C LEU A 32 10.59 -31.48 39.12
N PHE A 33 9.53 -31.16 39.86
CA PHE A 33 8.22 -30.86 39.29
C PHE A 33 8.24 -29.56 38.47
N VAL A 34 8.87 -28.49 38.98
CA VAL A 34 9.01 -27.24 38.21
C VAL A 34 9.84 -27.47 36.95
N ALA A 35 10.95 -28.20 37.06
CA ALA A 35 11.79 -28.54 35.92
C ALA A 35 11.01 -29.36 34.87
N SER A 36 10.20 -30.34 35.28
CA SER A 36 9.41 -31.15 34.34
C SER A 36 8.30 -30.34 33.65
N VAL A 37 7.69 -29.38 34.34
CA VAL A 37 6.70 -28.47 33.73
C VAL A 37 7.37 -27.53 32.72
N VAL A 38 8.55 -26.99 33.03
CA VAL A 38 9.31 -26.13 32.12
C VAL A 38 9.80 -26.91 30.90
N THR A 39 10.30 -28.13 31.07
CA THR A 39 10.71 -28.98 29.94
C THR A 39 9.52 -29.41 29.10
N LEU A 40 8.38 -29.72 29.69
CA LEU A 40 7.16 -30.04 28.94
C LEU A 40 6.67 -28.82 28.13
N ASN A 41 6.66 -27.62 28.73
CA ASN A 41 6.23 -26.41 28.04
C ASN A 41 7.17 -26.06 26.87
N THR A 42 8.48 -26.16 27.08
CA THR A 42 9.45 -25.96 26.00
C THR A 42 9.33 -27.02 24.90
N LEU A 43 9.07 -28.29 25.25
CA LEU A 43 8.77 -29.33 24.27
C LEU A 43 7.51 -29.01 23.46
N LEU A 44 6.43 -28.58 24.12
CA LEU A 44 5.19 -28.19 23.45
C LEU A 44 5.41 -27.00 22.51
N GLN A 45 6.18 -25.99 22.92
CA GLN A 45 6.53 -24.85 22.05
C GLN A 45 7.38 -25.26 20.84
N VAL A 46 8.34 -26.18 21.04
CA VAL A 46 9.15 -26.71 19.93
C VAL A 46 8.30 -27.56 18.99
N ILE A 47 7.38 -28.36 19.52
CA ILE A 47 6.42 -29.14 18.74
C ILE A 47 5.51 -28.20 17.96
N ASP A 48 4.92 -27.18 18.57
CA ASP A 48 4.12 -26.18 17.87
C ASP A 48 4.92 -25.45 16.79
N GLY A 49 6.18 -25.10 17.06
CA GLY A 49 7.09 -24.54 16.07
C GLY A 49 7.39 -25.49 14.90
N TRP A 50 7.59 -26.78 15.19
CA TRP A 50 7.81 -27.82 14.18
C TRP A 50 6.56 -28.13 13.35
N PHE A 51 5.38 -28.19 13.98
CA PHE A 51 4.11 -28.39 13.28
C PHE A 51 3.77 -27.14 12.45
N SER A 52 4.02 -25.94 12.98
CA SER A 52 3.84 -24.68 12.24
C SER A 52 4.83 -24.52 11.08
N SER A 53 6.05 -25.07 11.19
CA SER A 53 7.05 -25.01 10.12
C SER A 53 6.96 -26.16 9.11
N GLY A 54 6.45 -27.33 9.53
CA GLY A 54 6.45 -28.57 8.76
C GLY A 54 5.12 -28.92 8.07
N ILE A 55 3.99 -28.35 8.49
CA ILE A 55 2.66 -28.66 7.91
C ILE A 55 2.22 -27.65 6.85
N VAL A 56 2.90 -26.50 6.71
CA VAL A 56 2.37 -25.43 5.86
C VAL A 56 2.40 -25.76 4.36
N CYS A 57 3.23 -26.69 3.85
CA CYS A 57 3.32 -26.88 2.39
C CYS A 57 3.56 -28.31 1.83
N PRO A 58 2.89 -29.41 2.22
CA PRO A 58 2.97 -30.65 1.42
C PRO A 58 1.96 -30.70 0.25
N HIS A 59 0.82 -30.01 0.36
CA HIS A 59 -0.34 -30.22 -0.54
C HIS A 59 -1.02 -28.95 -1.08
N ARG A 60 -0.45 -27.76 -0.86
CA ARG A 60 -1.05 -26.49 -1.35
C ARG A 60 -0.19 -25.75 -2.39
N CYS A 61 1.00 -26.25 -2.72
CA CYS A 61 1.82 -25.69 -3.79
C CYS A 61 1.47 -26.42 -5.11
N ASP A 62 0.26 -26.20 -5.63
CA ASP A 62 -0.23 -26.78 -6.89
C ASP A 62 0.62 -26.31 -8.09
N MET A 63 0.73 -27.10 -9.17
CA MET A 63 1.69 -26.97 -10.29
C MET A 63 1.62 -25.67 -11.13
N ASN A 64 0.80 -24.69 -10.74
CA ASN A 64 0.50 -23.46 -11.50
C ASN A 64 1.56 -22.35 -11.38
N TRP A 65 2.69 -22.56 -10.70
CA TRP A 65 3.75 -21.55 -10.50
C TRP A 65 4.58 -21.20 -11.74
N LYS A 66 4.34 -21.91 -12.86
CA LYS A 66 4.89 -21.56 -14.19
C LYS A 66 4.03 -20.52 -14.92
N ASP A 67 2.80 -20.30 -14.46
CA ASP A 67 1.81 -19.44 -15.10
C ASP A 67 1.87 -18.02 -14.54
N ASN A 68 2.87 -17.24 -14.98
CA ASN A 68 3.08 -15.84 -14.56
C ASN A 68 3.57 -14.98 -15.72
N LEU A 69 3.60 -13.66 -15.51
CA LEU A 69 4.01 -12.68 -16.50
C LEU A 69 5.38 -12.97 -17.13
N ARG A 70 6.33 -13.53 -16.35
CA ARG A 70 7.68 -13.84 -16.83
C ARG A 70 7.87 -15.28 -17.32
N GLY A 71 6.88 -16.16 -17.16
CA GLY A 71 6.99 -17.58 -17.49
C GLY A 71 8.13 -18.31 -16.77
N ARG A 72 8.56 -17.83 -15.60
CA ARG A 72 9.64 -18.44 -14.79
C ARG A 72 9.05 -19.16 -13.58
N SER A 73 9.66 -20.24 -13.11
CA SER A 73 9.18 -20.89 -11.88
C SER A 73 9.48 -20.01 -10.67
N PHE A 74 8.45 -19.74 -9.87
CA PHE A 74 8.56 -19.09 -8.57
C PHE A 74 8.26 -20.04 -7.40
N GLU A 75 8.28 -21.37 -7.62
CA GLU A 75 7.96 -22.39 -6.60
C GLU A 75 8.72 -22.20 -5.26
N LYS A 76 9.99 -21.77 -5.30
CA LYS A 76 10.80 -21.47 -4.11
C LYS A 76 10.34 -20.23 -3.33
N TYR A 77 9.49 -19.42 -3.94
CA TYR A 77 9.00 -18.12 -3.45
C TYR A 77 7.46 -18.07 -3.37
N LEU A 78 6.76 -19.09 -3.86
CA LEU A 78 5.30 -19.11 -4.00
C LEU A 78 4.76 -20.48 -3.58
N CYS A 79 4.13 -20.52 -2.41
CA CYS A 79 3.14 -21.53 -2.05
C CYS A 79 1.74 -20.90 -1.84
N TYR A 80 1.54 -19.69 -2.37
CA TYR A 80 0.29 -18.92 -2.28
C TYR A 80 -0.51 -19.03 -3.55
N GLU A 81 -1.84 -19.30 -3.48
CA GLU A 81 -2.74 -19.27 -4.65
C GLU A 81 -2.40 -18.14 -5.65
N PRO A 82 -2.56 -18.34 -6.99
CA PRO A 82 -2.19 -17.33 -7.98
C PRO A 82 -2.76 -15.96 -7.66
N ILE A 83 -1.95 -14.92 -7.87
CA ILE A 83 -2.31 -13.54 -7.56
C ILE A 83 -2.34 -12.74 -8.86
N ASP A 84 -3.47 -12.07 -9.10
CA ASP A 84 -3.66 -11.15 -10.21
C ASP A 84 -3.49 -9.71 -9.75
N VAL A 85 -3.34 -8.80 -10.71
CA VAL A 85 -3.37 -7.36 -10.46
C VAL A 85 -4.54 -6.75 -11.20
N VAL A 86 -5.23 -5.82 -10.55
CA VAL A 86 -6.34 -5.05 -11.12
C VAL A 86 -5.99 -3.58 -11.06
N TYR A 87 -5.98 -2.94 -12.23
CA TYR A 87 -5.88 -1.50 -12.37
C TYR A 87 -7.25 -0.87 -12.58
N THR A 88 -7.45 0.32 -12.03
CA THR A 88 -8.44 1.27 -12.54
C THR A 88 -7.73 2.31 -13.37
N TRP A 89 -8.28 2.64 -14.53
CA TRP A 89 -7.71 3.68 -15.38
C TRP A 89 -8.80 4.45 -16.12
N VAL A 90 -8.54 5.74 -16.31
CA VAL A 90 -9.42 6.65 -17.04
C VAL A 90 -8.59 7.60 -17.90
N ASN A 91 -9.00 7.82 -19.14
CA ASN A 91 -8.38 8.82 -19.99
C ASN A 91 -9.00 10.19 -19.72
N GLY A 92 -8.30 11.04 -18.98
CA GLY A 92 -8.74 12.41 -18.70
C GLY A 92 -8.84 13.30 -19.95
N SER A 93 -8.12 12.97 -21.03
CA SER A 93 -8.17 13.71 -22.30
C SER A 93 -9.30 13.27 -23.25
N ASP A 94 -10.09 12.25 -22.91
CA ASP A 94 -11.14 11.75 -23.78
C ASP A 94 -12.37 12.66 -23.80
N SER A 95 -12.66 13.24 -24.96
CA SER A 95 -13.81 14.13 -25.17
C SER A 95 -15.16 13.46 -24.91
N ARG A 96 -15.29 12.14 -25.12
CA ARG A 96 -16.53 11.42 -24.81
C ARG A 96 -16.77 11.33 -23.31
N LEU A 97 -15.71 11.04 -22.56
CA LEU A 97 -15.76 11.01 -21.10
C LEU A 97 -16.12 12.39 -20.55
N LEU A 98 -15.38 13.42 -20.97
CA LEU A 98 -15.62 14.81 -20.55
C LEU A 98 -17.05 15.24 -20.86
N GLY A 99 -17.55 14.96 -22.07
CA GLY A 99 -18.93 15.23 -22.46
C GLY A 99 -19.96 14.48 -21.61
N SER A 100 -19.68 13.23 -21.23
CA SER A 100 -20.56 12.46 -20.34
C SER A 100 -20.60 13.04 -18.93
N ILE A 101 -19.45 13.39 -18.35
CA ILE A 101 -19.36 13.98 -17.02
C ILE A 101 -20.12 15.30 -16.98
N GLU A 102 -19.93 16.15 -17.99
CA GLU A 102 -20.62 17.44 -18.09
C GLU A 102 -22.14 17.27 -18.21
N TYR A 103 -22.59 16.34 -19.05
CA TYR A 103 -24.01 16.03 -19.20
C TYR A 103 -24.67 15.62 -17.87
N TYR A 104 -24.06 14.70 -17.11
CA TYR A 104 -24.63 14.24 -15.84
C TYR A 104 -24.51 15.27 -14.72
N LYS A 105 -23.47 16.11 -14.71
CA LYS A 105 -23.38 17.27 -13.81
C LYS A 105 -24.53 18.25 -14.03
N GLN A 106 -24.87 18.54 -15.28
CA GLN A 106 -25.97 19.45 -15.61
C GLN A 106 -27.34 18.88 -15.18
N LEU A 107 -27.55 17.57 -15.33
CA LEU A 107 -28.78 16.92 -14.86
C LEU A 107 -28.94 16.99 -13.33
N ASP A 108 -27.85 16.79 -12.58
CA ASP A 108 -27.85 16.89 -11.11
C ASP A 108 -28.17 18.33 -10.66
N MET A 109 -27.56 19.32 -11.32
CA MET A 109 -27.83 20.74 -11.06
C MET A 109 -29.27 21.16 -11.38
N GLN A 110 -29.90 20.60 -12.41
CA GLN A 110 -31.30 20.89 -12.75
C GLN A 110 -32.31 20.32 -11.72
N GLY A 111 -31.90 19.37 -10.89
CA GLY A 111 -32.68 18.85 -9.76
C GLY A 111 -32.61 19.68 -8.47
N GLY A 112 -31.74 20.70 -8.41
CA GLY A 112 -31.49 21.54 -7.23
C GLY A 112 -31.69 23.04 -7.48
N LEU A 113 -32.69 23.62 -6.82
CA LEU A 113 -33.10 25.03 -6.70
C LEU A 113 -32.19 26.19 -7.25
N ASN A 114 -32.82 27.05 -8.07
CA ASN A 114 -32.64 28.51 -8.29
C ASN A 114 -31.26 29.11 -8.65
N ALA A 115 -30.93 29.04 -9.95
CA ALA A 115 -30.53 30.10 -10.91
C ALA A 115 -29.60 31.29 -10.56
N THR A 116 -29.33 31.70 -9.31
CA THR A 116 -28.45 32.86 -9.02
C THR A 116 -26.98 32.46 -8.78
N LEU A 117 -26.72 31.21 -8.41
CA LEU A 117 -25.37 30.66 -8.28
C LEU A 117 -24.73 30.31 -9.63
N ALA A 118 -25.55 29.98 -10.64
CA ALA A 118 -25.10 29.54 -11.96
C ALA A 118 -24.24 30.61 -12.71
N GLU A 119 -24.49 31.90 -12.49
CA GLU A 119 -23.73 32.99 -13.13
C GLU A 119 -22.36 33.24 -12.47
N LEU A 120 -22.25 33.02 -11.15
CA LEU A 120 -20.98 33.10 -10.41
C LEU A 120 -20.11 31.86 -10.67
N GLN A 121 -20.75 30.69 -10.81
CA GLN A 121 -20.08 29.42 -11.13
C GLN A 121 -19.43 29.46 -12.52
N LYS A 122 -20.10 30.07 -13.50
CA LYS A 122 -19.61 30.20 -14.88
C LYS A 122 -18.33 31.05 -15.00
N LEU A 123 -18.15 32.02 -14.11
CA LEU A 123 -16.93 32.83 -14.00
C LEU A 123 -15.76 32.08 -13.31
N GLU A 124 -16.06 31.15 -12.41
CA GLU A 124 -15.05 30.24 -11.84
C GLU A 124 -14.67 29.10 -12.80
N GLU A 125 -15.62 28.59 -13.59
CA GLU A 125 -15.38 27.60 -14.65
C GLU A 125 -14.40 28.14 -15.71
N LEU A 126 -14.60 29.37 -16.19
CA LEU A 126 -13.68 30.03 -17.12
C LEU A 126 -12.24 30.22 -16.59
N LYS A 127 -12.05 30.30 -15.27
CA LYS A 127 -10.71 30.36 -14.64
C LYS A 127 -10.11 28.96 -14.43
N ARG A 128 -10.95 27.94 -14.22
CA ARG A 128 -10.57 26.51 -14.15
C ARG A 128 -10.07 25.99 -15.49
N ASP A 129 -10.71 26.38 -16.58
CA ASP A 129 -10.40 25.89 -17.95
C ASP A 129 -8.95 26.14 -18.40
N LYS A 130 -8.28 27.18 -17.89
CA LYS A 130 -6.84 27.43 -18.16
C LYS A 130 -5.89 26.64 -17.26
N ALA A 131 -6.33 26.23 -16.07
CA ALA A 131 -5.57 25.36 -15.17
C ALA A 131 -5.74 23.88 -15.54
N ASP A 132 -6.91 23.52 -16.09
CA ASP A 132 -7.29 22.15 -16.41
C ASP A 132 -6.58 21.56 -17.64
N ALA A 133 -6.10 22.38 -18.59
CA ALA A 133 -5.28 21.90 -19.70
C ALA A 133 -3.95 21.24 -19.25
N SER A 134 -3.41 21.64 -18.09
CA SER A 134 -2.27 20.98 -17.44
C SER A 134 -2.66 19.69 -16.72
N ARG A 135 -3.93 19.54 -16.32
CA ARG A 135 -4.46 18.43 -15.52
C ARG A 135 -4.90 17.24 -16.36
N PHE A 136 -5.28 17.48 -17.62
CA PHE A 136 -5.67 16.40 -18.55
C PHE A 136 -4.50 15.79 -19.32
N LYS A 137 -3.26 16.20 -19.02
CA LYS A 137 -2.06 15.63 -19.65
C LYS A 137 -1.88 14.18 -19.18
N ASP A 138 -2.18 13.23 -20.06
CA ASP A 138 -1.81 11.83 -19.85
C ASP A 138 -0.28 11.73 -19.84
N ASN A 139 0.29 11.48 -18.65
CA ASN A 139 1.73 11.33 -18.46
C ASN A 139 2.22 9.89 -18.74
N GLU A 140 1.37 9.05 -19.35
CA GLU A 140 1.63 7.63 -19.56
C GLU A 140 1.90 6.87 -18.25
N GLU A 141 1.36 7.32 -17.11
CA GLU A 141 1.61 6.76 -15.78
C GLU A 141 1.29 5.25 -15.73
N LEU A 142 0.14 4.85 -16.26
CA LEU A 142 -0.23 3.43 -16.38
C LEU A 142 0.82 2.61 -17.14
N ARG A 143 1.41 3.17 -18.20
CA ARG A 143 2.42 2.47 -19.02
C ARG A 143 3.65 2.14 -18.18
N TYR A 144 4.15 3.11 -17.43
CA TYR A 144 5.30 2.91 -16.55
C TYR A 144 4.95 2.03 -15.34
N SER A 145 3.73 2.13 -14.84
CA SER A 145 3.23 1.30 -13.74
C SER A 145 3.21 -0.19 -14.13
N LEU A 146 2.67 -0.52 -15.31
CA LEU A 146 2.70 -1.88 -15.87
C LEU A 146 4.13 -2.41 -16.05
N ARG A 147 5.08 -1.56 -16.49
CA ARG A 147 6.50 -1.96 -16.57
C ARG A 147 7.11 -2.20 -15.20
N SER A 148 6.70 -1.44 -14.18
CA SER A 148 7.15 -1.67 -12.80
C SER A 148 6.71 -3.05 -12.29
N ILE A 149 5.48 -3.50 -12.59
CA ILE A 149 5.02 -4.85 -12.26
C ILE A 149 5.86 -5.90 -12.97
N GLU A 150 6.03 -5.77 -14.28
CA GLU A 150 6.82 -6.72 -15.04
C GLU A 150 8.25 -6.80 -14.51
N HIS A 151 8.80 -5.68 -14.01
CA HIS A 151 10.14 -5.63 -13.44
C HIS A 151 10.23 -6.23 -12.03
N PHE A 152 9.38 -5.78 -11.12
CA PHE A 152 9.49 -6.00 -9.67
C PHE A 152 8.54 -7.07 -9.10
N ALA A 153 7.48 -7.41 -9.83
CA ALA A 153 6.40 -8.30 -9.41
C ALA A 153 6.12 -9.40 -10.45
N GLY A 154 7.18 -9.97 -11.05
CA GLY A 154 7.06 -10.92 -12.17
C GLY A 154 6.32 -12.23 -11.85
N TRP A 155 5.98 -12.49 -10.58
CA TRP A 155 5.18 -13.63 -10.12
C TRP A 155 3.67 -13.45 -10.31
N VAL A 156 3.20 -12.24 -10.63
CA VAL A 156 1.80 -11.97 -10.96
C VAL A 156 1.36 -12.88 -12.11
N ARG A 157 0.14 -13.43 -12.00
CA ARG A 157 -0.42 -14.33 -13.02
C ARG A 157 -1.00 -13.58 -14.21
N HIS A 158 -1.88 -12.61 -13.92
CA HIS A 158 -2.67 -11.89 -14.92
C HIS A 158 -2.90 -10.43 -14.50
N ILE A 159 -3.02 -9.55 -15.48
CA ILE A 159 -3.32 -8.12 -15.27
C ILE A 159 -4.70 -7.79 -15.86
N TYR A 160 -5.57 -7.20 -15.06
CA TYR A 160 -6.85 -6.65 -15.50
C TYR A 160 -6.80 -5.13 -15.46
N ILE A 161 -7.31 -4.48 -16.50
CA ILE A 161 -7.44 -3.01 -16.54
C ILE A 161 -8.93 -2.69 -16.65
N VAL A 162 -9.48 -2.11 -15.58
CA VAL A 162 -10.89 -1.74 -15.50
C VAL A 162 -11.05 -0.31 -15.97
N THR A 163 -11.87 -0.12 -17.01
CA THR A 163 -12.12 1.18 -17.62
C THR A 163 -13.61 1.39 -17.92
N ASN A 164 -13.98 2.63 -18.23
CA ASN A 164 -15.31 2.95 -18.74
C ASN A 164 -15.40 2.82 -20.27
N GLY A 165 -14.88 1.71 -20.82
CA GLY A 165 -14.85 1.45 -22.28
C GLY A 165 -13.68 2.10 -23.04
N GLN A 166 -12.81 2.80 -22.31
CA GLN A 166 -11.61 3.42 -22.87
C GLN A 166 -10.46 2.40 -22.96
N ILE A 167 -9.62 2.54 -23.97
CA ILE A 167 -8.44 1.69 -24.18
C ILE A 167 -7.24 2.59 -24.48
N PRO A 168 -6.13 2.50 -23.73
CA PRO A 168 -4.91 3.25 -24.06
C PRO A 168 -4.39 2.86 -25.45
N SER A 169 -4.03 3.85 -26.27
CA SER A 169 -3.64 3.63 -27.67
C SER A 169 -2.36 2.80 -27.84
N TRP A 170 -1.48 2.82 -26.84
CA TRP A 170 -0.23 2.08 -26.79
C TRP A 170 -0.39 0.65 -26.26
N LEU A 171 -1.57 0.26 -25.77
CA LEU A 171 -1.79 -1.02 -25.12
C LEU A 171 -1.92 -2.15 -26.13
N ASP A 172 -1.09 -3.19 -25.97
CA ASP A 172 -1.16 -4.40 -26.77
C ASP A 172 -2.24 -5.35 -26.23
N LEU A 173 -3.36 -5.46 -26.96
CA LEU A 173 -4.48 -6.34 -26.62
C LEU A 173 -4.26 -7.80 -27.05
N THR A 174 -3.20 -8.11 -27.78
CA THR A 174 -2.91 -9.48 -28.22
C THR A 174 -2.29 -10.33 -27.11
N ASN A 175 -1.77 -9.69 -26.05
CA ASN A 175 -1.15 -10.38 -24.94
C ASN A 175 -2.20 -11.12 -24.08
N PRO A 176 -2.14 -12.47 -24.00
CA PRO A 176 -3.13 -13.25 -23.25
C PRO A 176 -3.07 -13.05 -21.73
N ARG A 177 -2.03 -12.39 -21.21
CA ARG A 177 -1.83 -12.09 -19.78
C ARG A 177 -2.47 -10.78 -19.33
N LEU A 178 -3.10 -10.06 -20.25
CA LEU A 178 -3.69 -8.77 -20.00
C LEU A 178 -5.12 -8.75 -20.52
N THR A 179 -6.05 -8.20 -19.75
CA THR A 179 -7.45 -8.08 -20.18
C THR A 179 -8.02 -6.75 -19.77
N VAL A 180 -8.58 -6.02 -20.72
CA VAL A 180 -9.36 -4.81 -20.44
C VAL A 180 -10.79 -5.23 -20.11
N VAL A 181 -11.32 -4.72 -19.01
CA VAL A 181 -12.65 -5.02 -18.47
C VAL A 181 -13.44 -3.73 -18.40
N GLN A 182 -14.69 -3.75 -18.85
CA GLN A 182 -15.54 -2.56 -18.78
C GLN A 182 -16.33 -2.51 -17.48
N HIS A 183 -16.73 -1.31 -17.05
CA HIS A 183 -17.63 -1.16 -15.91
C HIS A 183 -18.92 -1.97 -16.06
N SER A 184 -19.47 -2.05 -17.28
CA SER A 184 -20.65 -2.87 -17.59
C SER A 184 -20.49 -4.36 -17.29
N ASP A 185 -19.25 -4.87 -17.30
CA ASP A 185 -18.96 -6.29 -17.09
C ASP A 185 -18.92 -6.67 -15.60
N ILE A 186 -18.71 -5.69 -14.71
CA ILE A 186 -18.58 -5.90 -13.26
C ILE A 186 -19.78 -5.39 -12.45
N PHE A 187 -20.55 -4.43 -13.00
CA PHE A 187 -21.77 -3.93 -12.38
C PHE A 187 -22.95 -4.86 -12.67
N LEU A 188 -23.56 -5.41 -11.63
CA LEU A 188 -24.73 -6.29 -11.76
C LEU A 188 -25.95 -5.53 -12.31
N ASN A 189 -26.14 -4.30 -11.84
CA ASN A 189 -27.25 -3.46 -12.26
C ASN A 189 -26.75 -2.38 -13.21
N GLN A 190 -27.19 -2.47 -14.47
CA GLN A 190 -26.79 -1.53 -15.52
C GLN A 190 -27.35 -0.12 -15.29
N SER A 191 -28.41 0.03 -14.47
CA SER A 191 -28.95 1.35 -14.13
C SER A 191 -28.03 2.18 -13.22
N HIS A 192 -26.99 1.57 -12.64
CA HIS A 192 -25.98 2.30 -11.86
C HIS A 192 -24.89 2.93 -12.72
N LEU A 193 -24.93 2.70 -14.03
CA LEU A 193 -23.96 3.22 -14.99
C LEU A 193 -24.54 4.43 -15.74
N PRO A 194 -23.69 5.40 -16.13
CA PRO A 194 -22.26 5.46 -15.86
C PRO A 194 -21.94 5.85 -14.41
N VAL A 195 -20.80 5.38 -13.92
CA VAL A 195 -20.27 5.71 -12.58
C VAL A 195 -18.88 6.31 -12.72
N PHE A 196 -18.65 7.42 -12.02
CA PHE A 196 -17.38 8.14 -11.99
C PHE A 196 -16.72 8.11 -10.60
N SER A 197 -17.31 7.37 -9.66
CA SER A 197 -16.85 7.23 -8.28
C SER A 197 -15.93 6.02 -8.15
N SER A 198 -14.66 6.24 -7.80
CA SER A 198 -13.68 5.16 -7.61
C SER A 198 -14.13 4.15 -6.55
N PRO A 199 -14.61 4.54 -5.34
CA PRO A 199 -15.08 3.57 -4.35
C PRO A 199 -16.22 2.67 -4.85
N ALA A 200 -17.10 3.21 -5.70
CA ALA A 200 -18.17 2.42 -6.30
C ALA A 200 -17.61 1.37 -7.26
N ILE A 201 -16.62 1.71 -8.08
CA ILE A 201 -15.94 0.80 -9.01
C ILE A 201 -15.12 -0.25 -8.22
N GLU A 202 -14.34 0.19 -7.24
CA GLU A 202 -13.48 -0.64 -6.38
C GLU A 202 -14.29 -1.75 -5.67
N SER A 203 -15.49 -1.42 -5.19
CA SER A 203 -16.39 -2.39 -4.55
C SER A 203 -16.90 -3.50 -5.49
N HIS A 204 -16.70 -3.37 -6.81
CA HIS A 204 -17.15 -4.34 -7.82
C HIS A 204 -16.02 -5.15 -8.45
N LEU A 205 -14.74 -4.84 -8.21
CA LEU A 205 -13.59 -5.48 -8.87
C LEU A 205 -13.53 -7.00 -8.67
N HIS A 206 -13.99 -7.50 -7.53
CA HIS A 206 -14.05 -8.94 -7.24
C HIS A 206 -14.97 -9.75 -8.19
N ARG A 207 -15.82 -9.07 -8.98
CA ARG A 207 -16.73 -9.71 -9.95
C ARG A 207 -16.12 -9.93 -11.33
N ILE A 208 -14.87 -9.51 -11.54
CA ILE A 208 -14.16 -9.73 -12.80
C ILE A 208 -14.12 -11.23 -13.13
N LYS A 209 -14.55 -11.60 -14.33
CA LYS A 209 -14.61 -13.00 -14.75
C LYS A 209 -13.20 -13.59 -14.88
N GLY A 210 -12.93 -14.66 -14.13
CA GLY A 210 -11.66 -15.38 -14.17
C GLY A 210 -10.56 -14.85 -13.24
N ILE A 211 -10.84 -13.77 -12.50
CA ILE A 211 -9.92 -13.24 -11.50
C ILE A 211 -9.62 -14.29 -10.42
N SER A 212 -8.41 -14.28 -9.91
CA SER A 212 -8.00 -15.09 -8.77
C SER A 212 -8.73 -14.67 -7.50
N LYS A 213 -8.81 -15.58 -6.52
CA LYS A 213 -9.35 -15.28 -5.18
C LYS A 213 -8.59 -14.18 -4.44
N ARG A 214 -7.33 -13.95 -4.83
CA ARG A 214 -6.42 -12.97 -4.27
C ARG A 214 -5.94 -12.09 -5.40
N PHE A 215 -6.18 -10.80 -5.32
CA PHE A 215 -5.68 -9.85 -6.29
C PHE A 215 -5.17 -8.60 -5.59
N ILE A 216 -4.25 -7.89 -6.23
CA ILE A 216 -3.76 -6.60 -5.79
C ILE A 216 -4.47 -5.54 -6.62
N TYR A 217 -5.12 -4.60 -5.94
CA TYR A 217 -5.63 -3.40 -6.59
C TYR A 217 -4.54 -2.33 -6.62
N LEU A 218 -4.34 -1.71 -7.78
CA LEU A 218 -3.45 -0.58 -7.96
C LEU A 218 -4.20 0.52 -8.73
N ASN A 219 -3.95 1.76 -8.36
CA ASN A 219 -4.30 2.87 -9.24
C ASN A 219 -3.22 3.02 -10.33
N ASP A 220 -3.53 3.76 -11.39
CA ASP A 220 -2.64 3.94 -12.56
C ASP A 220 -1.35 4.71 -12.24
N ASP A 221 -1.38 5.55 -11.22
CA ASP A 221 -0.26 6.34 -10.69
C ASP A 221 0.56 5.63 -9.59
N THR A 222 0.34 4.33 -9.38
CA THR A 222 1.09 3.53 -8.38
C THR A 222 2.24 2.78 -9.02
N PHE A 223 3.44 2.82 -8.43
CA PHE A 223 4.65 2.18 -8.99
C PHE A 223 5.35 1.32 -7.94
N PHE A 224 5.87 0.17 -8.37
CA PHE A 224 6.82 -0.58 -7.56
C PHE A 224 8.23 -0.02 -7.77
N GLY A 225 8.90 0.35 -6.69
CA GLY A 225 10.28 0.85 -6.71
C GLY A 225 11.35 -0.19 -6.36
N ASN A 226 10.95 -1.38 -5.90
CA ASN A 226 11.85 -2.47 -5.54
C ASN A 226 11.13 -3.82 -5.70
N TYR A 227 11.90 -4.90 -5.72
CA TYR A 227 11.36 -6.26 -5.84
C TYR A 227 10.43 -6.57 -4.68
N ILE A 228 9.19 -6.93 -5.02
CA ILE A 228 8.16 -7.31 -4.06
C ILE A 228 7.91 -8.81 -4.12
N ARG A 229 7.51 -9.37 -2.98
CA ARG A 229 7.11 -10.77 -2.85
C ARG A 229 5.66 -10.85 -2.34
N PRO A 230 4.95 -11.96 -2.59
CA PRO A 230 3.60 -12.16 -2.04
C PRO A 230 3.52 -11.99 -0.53
N GLU A 231 4.57 -12.38 0.19
CA GLU A 231 4.68 -12.26 1.65
C GLU A 231 4.65 -10.82 2.15
N ASP A 232 4.96 -9.85 1.29
CA ASP A 232 4.86 -8.42 1.64
C ASP A 232 3.39 -8.01 1.80
N PHE A 233 2.44 -8.69 1.15
CA PHE A 233 1.01 -8.39 1.26
C PHE A 233 0.25 -9.34 2.19
N TYR A 234 0.63 -10.62 2.21
CA TYR A 234 -0.07 -11.64 2.98
C TYR A 234 0.86 -12.76 3.40
N THR A 235 0.74 -13.19 4.65
CA THR A 235 1.40 -14.40 5.17
C THR A 235 0.38 -15.38 5.74
N HIS A 236 0.66 -16.69 5.64
CA HIS A 236 -0.24 -17.71 6.20
C HIS A 236 -0.40 -17.62 7.72
N ASN A 237 0.63 -17.14 8.41
CA ASN A 237 0.64 -17.06 9.87
C ASN A 237 -0.01 -15.78 10.40
N ASN A 238 0.23 -14.63 9.75
CA ASN A 238 -0.22 -13.33 10.25
C ASN A 238 -1.40 -12.73 9.46
N GLY A 239 -1.80 -13.36 8.35
CA GLY A 239 -2.84 -12.84 7.48
C GLY A 239 -2.34 -11.67 6.62
N TYR A 240 -3.19 -10.67 6.41
CA TYR A 240 -2.88 -9.51 5.58
C TYR A 240 -1.98 -8.52 6.31
N ASN A 241 -0.91 -8.09 5.65
CA ASN A 241 -0.07 -7.01 6.14
C ASN A 241 -0.72 -5.68 5.77
N ILE A 242 -1.05 -4.88 6.78
CA ILE A 242 -1.65 -3.55 6.60
C ILE A 242 -0.57 -2.51 6.87
N TYR A 243 -0.21 -1.77 5.83
CA TYR A 243 0.66 -0.61 5.93
C TYR A 243 -0.23 0.63 5.98
N LEU A 244 -0.37 1.21 7.16
CA LEU A 244 -1.02 2.51 7.31
C LEU A 244 -0.06 3.61 6.86
N SER A 245 -0.61 4.74 6.43
CA SER A 245 0.21 5.92 6.19
C SER A 245 0.99 6.26 7.46
N TRP A 246 2.27 6.56 7.30
CA TRP A 246 3.00 7.23 8.35
C TRP A 246 2.46 8.65 8.48
N ALA A 247 2.46 9.19 9.71
CA ALA A 247 2.25 10.62 9.88
C ALA A 247 3.33 11.34 9.05
N VAL A 248 2.90 12.21 8.14
CA VAL A 248 3.85 13.08 7.41
C VAL A 248 4.57 13.88 8.48
N PRO A 249 5.91 13.78 8.58
CA PRO A 249 6.65 14.56 9.56
C PRO A 249 6.40 16.04 9.31
N ASP A 250 6.20 16.79 10.38
CA ASP A 250 6.11 18.23 10.30
C ASP A 250 7.39 18.80 9.64
N CYS A 251 7.21 19.76 8.75
CA CYS A 251 8.32 20.38 8.02
C CYS A 251 9.27 21.18 8.93
N ALA A 252 8.80 21.57 10.12
CA ALA A 252 9.59 22.21 11.17
C ALA A 252 9.04 21.88 12.56
N SER A 253 9.89 21.94 13.58
CA SER A 253 9.48 21.71 14.97
C SER A 253 8.43 22.74 15.40
N GLY A 254 7.22 22.28 15.73
CA GLY A 254 6.11 23.14 16.15
C GLY A 254 5.32 23.76 15.00
N CYS A 255 5.54 23.32 13.76
CA CYS A 255 4.74 23.69 12.60
C CYS A 255 3.91 22.49 12.14
N VAL A 256 2.64 22.43 12.55
CA VAL A 256 1.72 21.39 12.08
C VAL A 256 1.44 21.64 10.59
N GLY A 257 1.45 20.60 9.76
CA GLY A 257 1.23 20.74 8.31
C GLY A 257 -0.07 21.44 7.88
N THR A 258 -1.05 21.57 8.78
CA THR A 258 -2.30 22.32 8.54
C THR A 258 -2.16 23.85 8.63
N TRP A 259 -1.06 24.36 9.19
CA TRP A 259 -0.81 25.80 9.37
C TRP A 259 -0.14 26.42 8.15
N VAL A 260 0.65 25.63 7.41
CA VAL A 260 1.35 26.10 6.21
C VAL A 260 0.34 26.56 5.15
N GLY A 261 0.31 27.86 4.86
CA GLY A 261 -0.55 28.41 3.81
C GLY A 261 -2.01 28.59 4.23
N ASP A 262 -2.32 28.66 5.53
CA ASP A 262 -3.67 28.81 6.06
C ASP A 262 -4.19 30.27 6.08
N GLY A 263 -3.33 31.22 5.72
CA GLY A 263 -3.59 32.66 5.69
C GLY A 263 -3.25 33.39 6.99
N TYR A 264 -2.65 32.73 7.97
CA TYR A 264 -2.06 33.30 9.18
C TYR A 264 -0.53 33.25 9.08
N CYS A 265 0.18 34.22 9.68
CA CYS A 265 1.65 34.15 9.72
C CYS A 265 2.10 33.40 10.98
N ASP A 266 2.35 32.10 10.81
CA ASP A 266 2.87 31.22 11.82
C ASP A 266 4.40 31.25 11.84
N THR A 267 4.95 31.92 12.85
CA THR A 267 6.40 32.04 13.03
C THR A 267 7.14 30.68 13.04
N PRO A 268 6.61 29.60 13.65
CA PRO A 268 7.23 28.27 13.57
C PRO A 268 7.26 27.68 12.14
N CYS A 269 6.32 28.06 11.27
CA CYS A 269 6.20 27.61 9.89
C CYS A 269 6.96 28.49 8.89
N ASN A 270 7.43 29.68 9.30
CA ASN A 270 8.17 30.60 8.45
C ASN A 270 9.66 30.21 8.29
N VAL A 271 9.91 28.98 7.84
CA VAL A 271 11.26 28.46 7.55
C VAL A 271 11.30 27.87 6.14
N SER A 272 12.51 27.74 5.57
CA SER A 272 12.70 27.24 4.20
C SER A 272 12.17 25.81 4.01
N GLY A 273 12.25 24.95 5.03
CA GLY A 273 11.70 23.59 4.99
C GLY A 273 10.17 23.52 4.87
N CYS A 274 9.47 24.59 5.27
CA CYS A 274 8.02 24.74 5.19
C CYS A 274 7.59 25.74 4.10
N ASN A 275 8.48 26.06 3.15
CA ASN A 275 8.25 27.05 2.10
C ASN A 275 7.80 28.42 2.63
N PHE A 276 8.37 28.88 3.76
CA PHE A 276 8.06 30.16 4.39
C PHE A 276 6.57 30.34 4.68
N ASP A 277 5.99 29.35 5.35
CA ASP A 277 4.57 29.33 5.75
C ASP A 277 3.61 29.52 4.57
N GLY A 278 3.92 28.88 3.43
CA GLY A 278 3.14 29.04 2.20
C GLY A 278 3.15 30.48 1.63
N GLY A 279 3.99 31.37 2.17
CA GLY A 279 4.04 32.78 1.83
C GLY A 279 3.12 33.68 2.67
N ASP A 280 2.48 33.18 3.73
CA ASP A 280 1.54 33.96 4.55
C ASP A 280 2.21 35.06 5.38
N CYS A 281 3.49 34.88 5.70
CA CYS A 281 4.32 35.88 6.35
C CYS A 281 4.87 36.97 5.39
N ILE A 282 4.55 36.92 4.09
CA ILE A 282 5.06 37.86 3.10
C ILE A 282 3.99 38.88 2.69
N GLY A 283 4.15 40.13 3.13
CA GLY A 283 3.27 41.25 2.79
C GLY A 283 1.96 41.27 3.61
N LYS A 284 1.01 42.14 3.24
CA LYS A 284 -0.29 42.30 3.95
C LYS A 284 -1.28 41.14 3.72
N LYS A 285 -0.81 39.94 3.35
CA LYS A 285 -1.67 38.80 3.00
C LYS A 285 -2.08 37.97 4.21
N GLY A 286 -1.21 37.84 5.21
CA GLY A 286 -1.51 37.13 6.45
C GLY A 286 -2.31 37.97 7.45
N ARG A 287 -3.36 37.40 8.04
CA ARG A 287 -3.94 37.93 9.28
C ARG A 287 -2.91 37.73 10.40
N GLY A 288 -2.64 38.75 11.21
CA GLY A 288 -1.63 38.66 12.29
C GLY A 288 -0.22 39.13 11.94
N ALA A 289 0.06 39.56 10.71
CA ALA A 289 1.32 40.21 10.33
C ALA A 289 1.45 41.66 10.84
N ASP A 290 0.91 41.96 12.04
CA ASP A 290 1.14 43.21 12.72
C ASP A 290 2.24 42.99 13.76
N TYR A 291 3.42 43.54 13.47
CA TYR A 291 4.42 44.15 14.35
C TYR A 291 5.83 43.97 13.77
N SER A 292 6.35 45.07 13.21
CA SER A 292 7.75 45.50 13.34
C SER A 292 8.85 44.44 13.12
N TRP A 293 9.23 44.21 11.86
CA TRP A 293 10.61 43.82 11.53
C TRP A 293 11.33 44.98 10.83
N GLN A 294 11.97 45.84 11.64
CA GLN A 294 13.15 46.60 11.21
C GLN A 294 14.34 45.62 11.19
N GLY A 295 14.37 44.74 10.20
CA GLY A 295 15.54 43.94 9.85
C GLY A 295 15.96 44.34 8.45
N ASN A 296 17.17 44.91 8.33
CA ASN A 296 17.75 45.38 7.07
C ASN A 296 17.47 44.42 5.91
N ILE A 297 16.71 44.91 4.95
CA ILE A 297 16.59 44.29 3.64
C ILE A 297 17.91 44.55 2.92
N GLY A 298 18.89 43.68 3.14
CA GLY A 298 19.98 43.49 2.20
C GLY A 298 19.41 42.86 0.95
N TYR A 299 18.92 43.68 0.01
CA TYR A 299 18.71 43.25 -1.36
C TYR A 299 20.07 42.99 -2.00
N GLU A 300 20.63 41.80 -1.81
CA GLU A 300 21.58 41.26 -2.79
C GLU A 300 20.77 40.63 -3.91
N GLY A 301 20.54 41.43 -4.95
CA GLY A 301 19.98 40.95 -6.20
C GLY A 301 20.95 39.98 -6.85
N TYR A 302 20.55 38.71 -6.93
CA TYR A 302 21.19 37.77 -7.84
C TYR A 302 20.69 38.03 -9.25
N GLN A 303 21.52 38.71 -10.05
CA GLN A 303 21.39 38.73 -11.50
C GLN A 303 21.64 37.32 -12.03
N TYR A 304 20.70 36.80 -12.82
CA TYR A 304 20.97 35.70 -13.74
C TYR A 304 21.96 36.21 -14.81
N GLN A 305 23.20 35.73 -14.77
CA GLN A 305 24.06 35.74 -15.95
C GLN A 305 23.74 34.50 -16.80
N SER A 306 23.50 34.78 -18.07
CA SER A 306 23.34 33.80 -19.13
C SER A 306 24.73 33.38 -19.62
N GLU A 307 24.99 32.08 -19.56
CA GLU A 307 25.80 31.33 -20.53
C GLU A 307 25.09 30.00 -20.81
#